data_AF-A0A4Q7TNT0-F1
#
_entry.id   AF-A0A4Q7TNT0-F1
#
_cell.length_a   1.000
_cell.length_b   1.000
_cell.length_c   1.000
_cell.angle_alpha   90.00
_cell.angle_beta   90.00
_cell.angle_gamma   90.00
#
_symmetry.space_group_name_H-M   'P 1'
#
loop_
_entity.id
_entity.type
_entity.pdbx_description
1 polymer ?
#
loop_
_entity_poly.entity_id
_entity_poly.type
_entity_poly.pdbx_seq_one_letter_code
_entity_poly.pdbx_strand_id
1 'polypeptide(L)'
;MTDQPQPRGLPGWAIALIIAGGALALTTLIGGLLAISALGTFLASARDVPVAPLPPSAEAPALPDSPESSDSTPPGSAAQAQEDTDAIIELHEKYGDAIADGSITGMVPGGDAVDPDYIAAYLYSLTDLRSALRFVPASAENAAQLRVYAEQAEELERRFLAGEDLDVRVRITRDDGSVFESDGKYRTVTP
;
A
#
# COMPACT_ATOMS: atom_id res chain seq x y z
N MET A 1 0.49 -43.21 -36.41
CA MET A 1 0.44 -41.78 -36.77
C MET A 1 -0.39 -41.10 -35.69
N THR A 2 0.27 -40.47 -34.72
CA THR A 2 -0.37 -39.74 -33.63
C THR A 2 -0.05 -38.26 -33.80
N ASP A 3 -1.06 -37.48 -34.18
CA ASP A 3 -1.01 -36.02 -34.21
C ASP A 3 -0.92 -35.50 -32.77
N GLN A 4 0.15 -34.76 -32.46
CA GLN A 4 0.21 -33.94 -31.26
C GLN A 4 -0.33 -32.54 -31.57
N PRO A 5 -1.25 -31.98 -30.77
CA PRO A 5 -1.68 -30.60 -30.91
C PRO A 5 -0.56 -29.66 -30.47
N GLN A 6 -0.11 -28.78 -31.36
CA GLN A 6 0.85 -27.74 -31.02
C GLN A 6 0.23 -26.69 -30.08
N PRO A 7 0.96 -26.22 -29.05
CA PRO A 7 0.52 -25.11 -28.22
C PRO A 7 0.56 -23.80 -29.03
N ARG A 8 -0.60 -23.17 -29.19
CA ARG A 8 -0.72 -21.82 -29.75
C ARG A 8 -0.30 -20.81 -28.69
N GLY A 9 0.97 -20.41 -28.72
CA GLY A 9 1.49 -19.31 -27.92
C GLY A 9 0.79 -17.99 -28.26
N LEU A 10 0.46 -17.21 -27.23
CA LEU A 10 -0.07 -15.86 -27.38
C LEU A 10 0.98 -14.98 -28.07
N PRO A 11 0.60 -14.17 -29.07
CA PRO A 11 1.54 -13.39 -29.84
C PRO A 11 2.13 -12.26 -28.97
N GLY A 12 3.43 -12.05 -29.06
CA GLY A 12 4.20 -11.14 -28.19
C GLY A 12 3.72 -9.68 -28.14
N TRP A 13 2.87 -9.26 -29.08
CA TRP A 13 2.24 -7.94 -29.05
C TRP A 13 1.16 -7.80 -27.96
N ALA A 14 0.56 -8.90 -27.50
CA ALA A 14 -0.41 -8.89 -26.40
C ALA A 14 0.25 -8.63 -25.03
N ILE A 15 1.51 -9.05 -24.87
CA ILE A 15 2.30 -8.88 -23.63
C ILE A 15 2.68 -7.40 -23.43
N ALA A 16 3.01 -6.69 -24.51
CA ALA A 16 3.37 -5.28 -24.46
C ALA A 16 2.21 -4.38 -24.00
N LEU A 17 0.96 -4.71 -24.34
CA LEU A 17 -0.21 -3.92 -23.96
C LEU A 17 -0.58 -4.05 -22.48
N ILE A 18 -0.33 -5.21 -21.87
CA ILE A 18 -0.60 -5.44 -20.44
C ILE A 18 0.37 -4.63 -19.56
N ILE A 19 1.65 -4.57 -19.96
CA ILE A 19 2.69 -3.81 -19.25
C ILE A 19 2.42 -2.31 -19.36
N ALA A 20 1.99 -1.82 -20.52
CA ALA A 20 1.68 -0.40 -20.71
C ALA A 20 0.43 0.07 -19.93
N GLY A 21 -0.57 -0.80 -19.74
CA GLY A 21 -1.79 -0.46 -18.98
C GLY A 21 -1.57 -0.32 -17.47
N GLY A 22 -0.70 -1.13 -16.87
CA GLY A 22 -0.42 -1.10 -15.43
C GLY A 22 0.31 0.16 -14.96
N ALA A 23 1.25 0.68 -15.77
CA ALA A 23 2.01 1.88 -15.44
C ALA A 23 1.16 3.17 -15.42
N LEU A 24 0.06 3.21 -16.20
CA LEU A 24 -0.81 4.39 -16.27
C LEU A 24 -1.78 4.47 -15.07
N ALA A 25 -2.15 3.34 -14.46
CA ALA A 25 -3.02 3.32 -13.28
C ALA A 25 -2.28 3.72 -11.99
N LEU A 26 -0.97 3.44 -11.90
CA LEU A 26 -0.16 3.81 -10.74
C LEU A 26 0.10 5.33 -10.67
N THR A 27 0.27 5.98 -11.82
CA THR A 27 0.57 7.42 -11.88
C THR A 27 -0.65 8.30 -11.55
N THR A 28 -1.87 7.87 -11.88
CA THR A 28 -3.10 8.61 -11.54
C THR A 28 -3.44 8.52 -10.05
N LEU A 29 -3.12 7.41 -9.39
CA LEU A 29 -3.36 7.25 -7.95
C LEU A 29 -2.38 8.08 -7.10
N ILE A 30 -1.11 8.16 -7.51
CA ILE A 30 -0.09 9.01 -6.86
C ILE A 30 -0.39 10.50 -7.11
N GLY A 31 -0.84 10.87 -8.32
CA GLY A 31 -1.22 12.26 -8.63
C GLY A 31 -2.47 12.74 -7.90
N GLY A 32 -3.45 11.86 -7.66
CA GLY A 32 -4.69 12.19 -6.96
C GLY A 32 -4.49 12.51 -5.47
N LEU A 33 -3.54 11.86 -4.81
CA LEU A 33 -3.27 12.07 -3.38
C LEU A 33 -2.56 13.42 -3.11
N LEU A 34 -1.74 13.91 -4.04
CA LEU A 34 -1.06 15.20 -3.93
C LEU A 34 -1.99 16.42 -4.18
N ALA A 35 -3.13 16.21 -4.84
CA ALA A 35 -4.09 17.29 -5.10
C ALA A 35 -4.93 17.68 -3.86
N ILE A 36 -5.10 16.76 -2.89
CA ILE A 36 -5.92 17.01 -1.69
C ILE A 36 -5.15 17.82 -0.64
N SER A 37 -3.83 17.65 -0.55
CA SER A 37 -2.97 18.42 0.37
C SER A 37 -2.78 19.88 -0.04
N ALA A 38 -3.02 20.24 -1.32
CA ALA A 38 -2.95 21.62 -1.79
C ALA A 38 -4.24 22.45 -1.55
N LEU A 39 -5.37 21.81 -1.20
CA LEU A 39 -6.65 22.53 -1.00
C LEU A 39 -6.85 23.00 0.45
N GLY A 40 -6.12 22.43 1.42
CA GLY A 40 -6.17 22.84 2.83
C GLY A 40 -5.50 24.18 3.14
N THR A 41 -4.52 24.58 2.34
CA THR A 41 -3.76 25.83 2.53
C THR A 41 -4.43 27.06 1.92
N PHE A 42 -5.46 26.91 1.08
CA PHE A 42 -6.09 28.05 0.38
C PHE A 42 -7.25 28.71 1.15
N LEU A 43 -7.82 28.05 2.17
CA LEU A 43 -8.94 28.58 2.95
C LEU A 43 -8.54 29.43 4.17
N ALA A 44 -7.24 29.54 4.48
CA ALA A 44 -6.74 30.36 5.59
C ALA A 44 -6.48 31.84 5.22
N SER A 45 -6.52 32.21 3.93
CA SER A 45 -6.05 33.53 3.45
C SER A 45 -7.14 34.56 3.16
N ALA A 46 -8.38 34.37 3.66
CA ALA A 46 -9.51 35.25 3.33
C ALA A 46 -9.89 36.26 4.43
N ARG A 47 -8.95 36.73 5.25
CA ARG A 47 -9.13 37.92 6.11
C ARG A 47 -7.88 38.78 6.09
N ASP A 48 -7.86 39.76 5.20
CA ASP A 48 -7.72 41.18 5.55
C ASP A 48 -7.60 42.06 4.30
N VAL A 49 -8.39 43.13 4.27
CA VAL A 49 -8.41 44.20 3.24
C VAL A 49 -8.84 45.50 3.97
N PRO A 50 -8.39 46.73 3.65
CA PRO A 50 -7.28 47.19 2.79
C PRO A 50 -6.30 48.19 3.47
N VAL A 51 -5.17 48.42 2.80
CA VAL A 51 -4.12 49.41 3.07
C VAL A 51 -4.47 50.80 2.50
N ALA A 52 -4.08 51.88 3.21
CA ALA A 52 -4.03 53.27 2.72
C ALA A 52 -2.55 53.71 2.42
N PRO A 53 -2.30 54.69 1.53
CA PRO A 53 -1.07 54.75 0.71
C PRO A 53 0.15 55.46 1.35
N LEU A 54 1.34 55.03 0.90
CA LEU A 54 2.71 55.49 1.24
C LEU A 54 3.11 56.84 0.62
N PRO A 55 4.16 57.50 1.17
CA PRO A 55 5.20 58.12 0.35
C PRO A 55 6.59 57.52 0.60
N PRO A 56 7.56 57.76 -0.31
CA PRO A 56 8.71 56.88 -0.52
C PRO A 56 9.97 57.37 0.20
N SER A 57 10.85 56.45 0.58
CA SER A 57 12.28 56.74 0.67
C SER A 57 13.11 55.49 0.39
N ALA A 58 14.13 55.69 -0.43
CA ALA A 58 15.00 54.69 -1.02
C ALA A 58 16.01 54.11 -0.02
N GLU A 59 16.23 52.80 -0.05
CA GLU A 59 17.49 52.19 0.40
C GLU A 59 17.73 50.82 -0.29
N ALA A 60 19.00 50.45 -0.39
CA ALA A 60 19.62 49.48 -1.29
C ALA A 60 19.12 48.02 -1.22
N PRO A 61 19.36 47.19 -2.25
CA PRO A 61 18.92 45.79 -2.25
C PRO A 61 19.74 44.96 -1.25
N ALA A 62 19.15 44.62 -0.10
CA ALA A 62 19.58 43.49 0.70
C ALA A 62 19.07 42.21 0.02
N LEU A 63 19.95 41.21 -0.13
CA LEU A 63 19.57 39.88 -0.60
C LEU A 63 18.49 39.31 0.34
N PRO A 64 17.43 38.67 -0.18
CA PRO A 64 16.54 37.92 0.69
C PRO A 64 17.29 36.72 1.26
N ASP A 65 17.40 36.66 2.58
CA ASP A 65 17.75 35.45 3.31
C ASP A 65 16.84 34.32 2.81
N SER A 66 17.48 33.23 2.39
CA SER A 66 16.75 32.01 2.03
C SER A 66 15.99 31.54 3.27
N PRO A 67 14.69 31.23 3.18
CA PRO A 67 14.01 30.63 4.31
C PRO A 67 14.70 29.29 4.58
N GLU A 68 15.40 29.19 5.71
CA GLU A 68 15.69 27.90 6.32
C GLU A 68 14.34 27.23 6.54
N SER A 69 14.05 26.24 5.69
CA SER A 69 13.03 25.24 5.95
C SER A 69 13.37 24.63 7.30
N SER A 70 12.78 25.18 8.35
CA SER A 70 12.79 24.59 9.68
C SER A 70 12.03 23.28 9.54
N ASP A 71 12.80 22.22 9.33
CA ASP A 71 12.35 20.85 9.29
C ASP A 71 11.94 20.45 10.71
N SER A 72 10.83 21.03 11.17
CA SER A 72 10.21 20.68 12.44
C SER A 72 9.41 19.40 12.25
N THR A 73 10.11 18.33 11.92
CA THR A 73 9.54 16.99 12.00
C THR A 73 9.42 16.62 13.48
N PRO A 74 8.19 16.37 14.01
CA PRO A 74 8.01 16.09 15.42
C PRO A 74 8.81 14.84 15.82
N PRO A 75 9.53 14.84 16.96
CA PRO A 75 10.30 13.67 17.40
C PRO A 75 9.46 12.40 17.60
N GLY A 76 8.13 12.52 17.68
CA GLY A 76 7.22 11.38 17.72
C GLY A 76 7.01 10.65 16.39
N SER A 77 7.32 11.26 15.23
CA SER A 77 7.04 10.62 13.94
C SER A 77 7.99 9.48 13.61
N ALA A 78 9.28 9.58 13.98
CA ALA A 78 10.25 8.50 13.77
C ALA A 78 10.00 7.30 14.69
N ALA A 79 9.60 7.54 15.96
CA ALA A 79 9.20 6.47 16.87
C ALA A 79 7.93 5.77 16.38
N GLN A 80 6.92 6.54 15.95
CA GLN A 80 5.70 5.98 15.36
C GLN A 80 6.00 5.18 14.09
N ALA A 81 6.88 5.67 13.22
CA ALA A 81 7.30 4.94 12.02
C ALA A 81 7.92 3.57 12.35
N GLN A 82 8.69 3.50 13.44
CA GLN A 82 9.25 2.24 13.92
C GLN A 82 8.16 1.32 14.47
N GLU A 83 7.25 1.83 15.30
CA GLU A 83 6.12 1.07 15.83
C GLU A 83 5.23 0.51 14.72
N ASP A 84 4.89 1.31 13.71
CA ASP A 84 4.08 0.87 12.57
C ASP A 84 4.82 -0.19 11.72
N THR A 85 6.15 -0.08 11.59
CA THR A 85 6.99 -1.07 10.91
C THR A 85 6.99 -2.40 11.67
N ASP A 86 7.19 -2.34 12.99
CA ASP A 86 7.25 -3.50 13.87
C ASP A 86 5.90 -4.21 13.90
N ALA A 87 4.78 -3.47 13.95
CA ALA A 87 3.43 -4.03 13.92
C ALA A 87 3.18 -4.88 12.66
N ILE A 88 3.60 -4.42 11.48
CA ILE A 88 3.45 -5.18 10.22
C ILE A 88 4.31 -6.45 10.24
N ILE A 89 5.54 -6.36 10.76
CA ILE A 89 6.45 -7.50 10.86
C ILE A 89 5.88 -8.55 11.82
N GLU A 90 5.47 -8.14 13.02
CA GLU A 90 4.87 -9.02 14.03
C GLU A 90 3.60 -9.68 13.51
N LEU A 91 2.76 -8.95 12.78
CA LEU A 91 1.57 -9.51 12.16
C LEU A 91 1.90 -10.58 11.11
N HIS A 92 2.87 -10.30 10.24
CA HIS A 92 3.31 -11.27 9.23
C HIS A 92 3.90 -12.53 9.89
N GLU A 93 4.70 -12.37 10.94
CA GLU A 93 5.31 -13.48 11.68
C GLU A 93 4.26 -14.33 12.41
N LYS A 94 3.31 -13.69 13.10
CA LYS A 94 2.18 -14.36 13.75
C LYS A 94 1.44 -15.32 12.80
N TYR A 95 1.08 -14.85 11.61
CA TYR A 95 0.36 -15.69 10.65
C TYR A 95 1.27 -16.64 9.87
N GLY A 96 2.55 -16.30 9.72
CA GLY A 96 3.59 -17.21 9.22
C GLY A 96 3.79 -18.43 10.12
N ASP A 97 3.80 -18.22 11.43
CA ASP A 97 3.86 -19.30 12.42
C ASP A 97 2.57 -20.12 12.42
N ALA A 98 1.40 -19.45 12.35
CA ALA A 98 0.10 -20.10 12.33
C ALA A 98 -0.12 -21.01 11.12
N ILE A 99 0.40 -20.64 9.93
CA ILE A 99 0.34 -21.54 8.77
C ILE A 99 1.33 -22.71 8.91
N ALA A 100 2.49 -22.47 9.52
CA ALA A 100 3.52 -23.50 9.71
C ALA A 100 3.11 -24.58 10.72
N ASP A 101 2.41 -24.20 11.80
CA ASP A 101 1.90 -25.13 12.82
C ASP A 101 0.48 -25.66 12.53
N GLY A 102 -0.18 -25.12 11.50
CA GLY A 102 -1.51 -25.51 11.05
C GLY A 102 -2.67 -24.89 11.85
N SER A 103 -2.40 -23.98 12.80
CA SER A 103 -3.43 -23.33 13.60
C SER A 103 -4.21 -22.24 12.86
N ILE A 104 -3.73 -21.78 11.70
CA ILE A 104 -4.34 -20.68 10.94
C ILE A 104 -5.81 -20.94 10.55
N THR A 105 -6.19 -22.18 10.27
CA THR A 105 -7.58 -22.52 9.92
C THR A 105 -8.51 -22.28 11.10
N GLY A 106 -8.04 -22.51 12.34
CA GLY A 106 -8.79 -22.23 13.56
C GLY A 106 -8.98 -20.74 13.88
N MET A 107 -8.27 -19.85 13.19
CA MET A 107 -8.36 -18.40 13.40
C MET A 107 -9.46 -17.74 12.56
N VAL A 108 -9.87 -18.37 11.46
CA VAL A 108 -10.88 -17.86 10.53
C VAL A 108 -12.23 -18.55 10.77
N PRO A 109 -13.37 -17.85 10.65
CA PRO A 109 -14.68 -18.49 10.65
C PRO A 109 -14.74 -19.61 9.62
N GLY A 110 -15.43 -20.71 9.93
CA GLY A 110 -15.52 -21.87 9.02
C GLY A 110 -14.38 -22.89 9.17
N GLY A 111 -13.27 -22.54 9.81
CA GLY A 111 -12.24 -23.51 10.18
C GLY A 111 -11.60 -24.19 8.96
N ASP A 112 -11.49 -25.51 9.03
CA ASP A 112 -10.94 -26.35 7.95
C ASP A 112 -11.81 -26.37 6.68
N ALA A 113 -13.04 -25.85 6.74
CA ALA A 113 -13.89 -25.74 5.57
C ALA A 113 -13.59 -24.50 4.73
N VAL A 114 -12.75 -23.58 5.19
CA VAL A 114 -12.39 -22.37 4.42
C VAL A 114 -11.57 -22.75 3.19
N ASP A 115 -11.86 -22.10 2.07
CA ASP A 115 -11.09 -22.22 0.84
C ASP A 115 -9.60 -21.90 1.10
N PRO A 116 -8.66 -22.84 0.87
CA PRO A 116 -7.24 -22.59 1.08
C PRO A 116 -6.70 -21.39 0.30
N ASP A 117 -7.31 -21.05 -0.84
CA ASP A 117 -6.91 -19.90 -1.66
C ASP A 117 -7.22 -18.54 -0.99
N TYR A 118 -8.19 -18.50 -0.06
CA TYR A 118 -8.49 -17.33 0.77
C TYR A 118 -7.38 -17.09 1.80
N ILE A 119 -6.95 -18.15 2.49
CA ILE A 119 -5.85 -18.10 3.46
C ILE A 119 -4.55 -17.72 2.75
N ALA A 120 -4.28 -18.32 1.59
CA ALA A 120 -3.12 -17.97 0.77
C ALA A 120 -3.14 -16.50 0.33
N ALA A 121 -4.30 -15.99 -0.12
CA ALA A 121 -4.43 -14.58 -0.52
C ALA A 121 -4.12 -13.63 0.64
N TYR A 122 -4.62 -13.91 1.85
CA TYR A 122 -4.31 -13.14 3.05
C TYR A 122 -2.79 -13.09 3.32
N LEU A 123 -2.13 -14.26 3.32
CA LEU A 123 -0.68 -14.34 3.56
C LEU A 123 0.14 -13.63 2.47
N TYR A 124 -0.29 -13.69 1.21
CA TYR A 124 0.35 -12.96 0.13
C TYR A 124 0.20 -11.45 0.28
N SER A 125 -0.97 -10.96 0.70
CA SER A 125 -1.17 -9.53 0.99
C SER A 125 -0.29 -9.03 2.14
N LEU A 126 -0.15 -9.81 3.23
CA LEU A 126 0.79 -9.47 4.30
C LEU A 126 2.25 -9.49 3.83
N THR A 127 2.59 -10.45 2.95
CA THR A 127 3.95 -10.56 2.39
C THR A 127 4.29 -9.37 1.49
N ASP A 128 3.32 -8.86 0.74
CA ASP A 128 3.48 -7.64 -0.07
C ASP A 128 3.78 -6.43 0.81
N LEU A 129 2.98 -6.21 1.87
CA LEU A 129 3.21 -5.14 2.85
C LEU A 129 4.57 -5.26 3.53
N ARG A 130 4.93 -6.46 4.03
CA ARG A 130 6.25 -6.70 4.62
C ARG A 130 7.39 -6.43 3.63
N SER A 131 7.19 -6.75 2.35
CA SER A 131 8.19 -6.51 1.31
C SER A 131 8.32 -5.02 0.99
N ALA A 132 7.22 -4.27 1.02
CA ALA A 132 7.22 -2.82 0.79
C ALA A 132 8.08 -2.06 1.82
N LEU A 133 8.15 -2.55 3.07
CA LEU A 133 9.00 -1.97 4.13
C LEU A 133 10.49 -1.90 3.75
N ARG A 134 10.96 -2.75 2.84
CA ARG A 134 12.36 -2.69 2.35
C ARG A 134 12.67 -1.42 1.57
N PHE A 135 11.65 -0.76 1.03
CA PHE A 135 11.76 0.44 0.23
C PHE A 135 11.33 1.70 0.99
N VAL A 136 10.70 1.53 2.15
CA VAL A 136 10.17 2.62 2.98
C VAL A 136 10.77 2.46 4.39
N PRO A 137 12.01 2.91 4.62
CA PRO A 137 12.66 2.76 5.91
C PRO A 137 11.91 3.56 6.99
N ALA A 138 11.92 3.04 8.22
CA ALA A 138 11.38 3.70 9.40
C ALA A 138 12.10 5.04 9.64
N SER A 139 11.46 6.12 9.20
CA SER A 139 11.97 7.47 9.34
C SER A 139 10.82 8.44 9.56
N ALA A 140 11.18 9.61 10.07
CA ALA A 140 10.27 10.70 10.34
C ALA A 140 9.53 11.18 9.06
N GLU A 141 10.22 11.14 7.92
CA GLU A 141 9.71 11.48 6.58
C GLU A 141 8.69 10.45 6.05
N ASN A 142 8.91 9.17 6.38
CA ASN A 142 8.07 8.06 5.91
C ASN A 142 6.94 7.69 6.88
N ALA A 143 6.87 8.31 8.05
CA ALA A 143 5.93 7.96 9.11
C ALA A 143 4.47 7.88 8.64
N ALA A 144 4.04 8.86 7.83
CA ALA A 144 2.68 8.87 7.29
C ALA A 144 2.40 7.70 6.32
N GLN A 145 3.39 7.29 5.52
CA GLN A 145 3.25 6.17 4.60
C GLN A 145 3.25 4.83 5.34
N LEU A 146 4.13 4.68 6.33
CA LEU A 146 4.19 3.49 7.18
C LEU A 146 2.89 3.33 7.98
N ARG A 147 2.31 4.43 8.45
CA ARG A 147 1.01 4.43 9.09
C ARG A 147 -0.10 3.87 8.19
N VAL A 148 -0.12 4.28 6.92
CA VAL A 148 -1.08 3.75 5.93
C VAL A 148 -0.88 2.25 5.72
N TYR A 149 0.37 1.76 5.69
CA TYR A 149 0.63 0.33 5.59
C TYR A 149 0.18 -0.45 6.83
N ALA A 150 0.38 0.11 8.02
CA ALA A 150 -0.08 -0.51 9.27
C ALA A 150 -1.62 -0.58 9.29
N GLU A 151 -2.31 0.50 8.92
CA GLU A 151 -3.78 0.51 8.82
C GLU A 151 -4.32 -0.47 7.78
N GLN A 152 -3.62 -0.65 6.65
CA GLN A 152 -3.95 -1.69 5.66
C GLN A 152 -3.77 -3.09 6.23
N ALA A 153 -2.70 -3.34 6.98
CA ALA A 153 -2.43 -4.61 7.63
C ALA A 153 -3.50 -4.95 8.68
N GLU A 154 -3.87 -3.97 9.51
CA GLU A 154 -4.94 -4.07 10.51
C GLU A 154 -6.31 -4.37 9.87
N GLU A 155 -6.66 -3.66 8.79
CA GLU A 155 -7.93 -3.88 8.09
C GLU A 155 -7.98 -5.26 7.40
N LEU A 156 -6.86 -5.71 6.82
CA LEU A 156 -6.74 -7.07 6.28
C LEU A 156 -6.93 -8.13 7.37
N GLU A 157 -6.29 -7.96 8.53
CA GLU A 157 -6.47 -8.87 9.67
C GLU A 157 -7.93 -8.89 10.15
N ARG A 158 -8.54 -7.71 10.31
CA ARG A 158 -9.94 -7.60 10.72
C ARG A 158 -10.85 -8.38 9.79
N ARG A 159 -10.69 -8.21 8.47
CA ARG A 159 -11.47 -8.95 7.46
C ARG A 159 -11.23 -10.44 7.51
N PHE A 160 -9.96 -10.85 7.62
CA PHE A 160 -9.57 -12.25 7.71
C PHE A 160 -10.22 -12.94 8.92
N LEU A 161 -10.11 -12.34 10.11
CA LEU A 161 -10.71 -12.87 11.33
C LEU A 161 -12.24 -12.82 11.34
N ALA A 162 -12.83 -11.94 10.54
CA ALA A 162 -14.28 -11.87 10.36
C ALA A 162 -14.82 -12.81 9.26
N GLY A 163 -13.95 -13.43 8.46
CA GLY A 163 -14.37 -14.19 7.28
C GLY A 163 -15.03 -13.30 6.22
N GLU A 164 -14.53 -12.07 6.05
CA GLU A 164 -15.00 -11.12 5.04
C GLU A 164 -14.13 -11.19 3.78
N ASP A 165 -14.67 -10.71 2.65
CA ASP A 165 -13.87 -10.53 1.43
C ASP A 165 -12.71 -9.58 1.71
N LEU A 166 -11.48 -9.99 1.35
CA LEU A 166 -10.27 -9.21 1.57
C LEU A 166 -10.19 -7.97 0.65
N ASP A 167 -11.00 -7.92 -0.42
CA ASP A 167 -10.98 -6.90 -1.48
C ASP A 167 -9.60 -6.74 -2.14
N VAL A 168 -8.90 -7.85 -2.28
CA VAL A 168 -7.60 -7.94 -2.97
C VAL A 168 -7.70 -8.90 -4.14
N ARG A 169 -6.91 -8.65 -5.17
CA ARG A 169 -6.68 -9.62 -6.24
C ARG A 169 -5.21 -10.01 -6.23
N VAL A 170 -4.95 -11.28 -5.97
CA VAL A 170 -3.59 -11.82 -5.96
C VAL A 170 -3.38 -12.61 -7.24
N ARG A 171 -2.29 -12.31 -7.95
CA ARG A 171 -1.83 -13.10 -9.10
C ARG A 171 -0.33 -13.29 -9.02
N ILE A 172 0.10 -14.54 -8.89
CA ILE A 172 1.52 -14.90 -8.75
C ILE A 172 1.90 -15.89 -9.83
N THR A 173 2.86 -15.52 -10.65
CA THR A 173 3.50 -16.45 -11.59
C THR A 173 4.68 -17.10 -10.88
N ARG A 174 4.63 -18.42 -10.74
CA ARG A 174 5.70 -19.21 -10.14
C ARG A 174 6.83 -19.48 -11.15
N ASP A 175 7.97 -19.94 -10.66
CA ASP A 175 9.16 -20.22 -11.49
C ASP A 175 8.91 -21.31 -12.56
N ASP A 176 7.97 -22.22 -12.30
CA ASP A 176 7.55 -23.26 -13.25
C ASP A 176 6.58 -22.75 -14.33
N GLY A 177 6.24 -21.46 -14.32
CA GLY A 177 5.30 -20.82 -15.23
C GLY A 177 3.83 -21.00 -14.85
N SER A 178 3.51 -21.73 -13.77
CA SER A 178 2.14 -21.82 -13.25
C SER A 178 1.71 -20.49 -12.62
N VAL A 179 0.41 -20.22 -12.66
CA VAL A 179 -0.18 -19.00 -12.09
C VAL A 179 -1.11 -19.38 -10.95
N PHE A 180 -0.85 -18.81 -9.78
CA PHE A 180 -1.82 -18.72 -8.69
C PHE A 180 -2.65 -17.45 -8.90
N GLU A 181 -3.97 -17.55 -8.82
CA GLU A 181 -4.88 -16.42 -8.90
C GLU A 181 -5.96 -16.56 -7.83
N SER A 182 -6.16 -15.52 -7.04
CA SER A 182 -7.22 -15.44 -6.03
C SER A 182 -7.89 -14.08 -6.09
N ASP A 183 -9.22 -14.08 -5.96
CA ASP A 183 -10.05 -12.88 -5.88
C ASP A 183 -10.29 -12.41 -4.45
N GLY A 184 -9.61 -13.02 -3.47
CA GLY A 184 -9.66 -12.63 -2.06
C GLY A 184 -11.03 -12.83 -1.42
N LYS A 185 -11.95 -13.55 -2.07
CA LYS A 185 -13.31 -13.74 -1.55
C LYS A 185 -13.37 -14.84 -0.52
N TYR A 186 -14.12 -14.60 0.54
CA TYR A 186 -14.34 -15.61 1.55
C TYR A 186 -15.33 -16.67 1.05
N ARG A 187 -14.90 -17.93 1.09
CA ARG A 187 -15.70 -19.09 0.66
C ARG A 187 -15.38 -20.28 1.55
N THR A 188 -16.37 -21.14 1.73
CA THR A 188 -16.17 -22.46 2.33
C THR A 188 -16.32 -23.54 1.27
N VAL A 189 -15.39 -24.48 1.22
CA VAL A 189 -15.47 -25.69 0.40
C VAL A 189 -16.26 -26.74 1.17
N THR A 190 -17.32 -27.26 0.56
CA THR A 190 -18.04 -28.42 1.12
C THR A 190 -17.23 -29.68 0.75
N PRO A 191 -16.94 -30.59 1.70
CA PRO A 191 -16.24 -31.84 1.42
C PRO A 191 -17.02 -32.78 0.50
#